data_AF-A0A9D9XQD3-F1
#
_entry.id   AF-A0A9D9XQD3-F1
#
_cell.length_a   1.000
_cell.length_b   1.000
_cell.length_c   1.000
_cell.angle_alpha   90.00
_cell.angle_beta   90.00
_cell.angle_gamma   90.00
#
_symmetry.space_group_name_H-M   'P 1'
#
loop_
_entity.id
_entity.type
_entity.pdbx_description
1 polymer ?
#
loop_
_entity_poly.entity_id
_entity_poly.type
_entity_poly.pdbx_seq_one_letter_code
_entity_poly.pdbx_strand_id
1 'polypeptide(L)'
;MKKSVFFVLIMAIAVSLSSQVIKETVPVVKPDYLQKSKRQSTIAYATGIPGCLLFSVGGIMSMSQFAAGFGGGPPYDASKVRTGDALMIAGGGLLLIGFPFQLAARKNKKRAMTMSIKTEAIQQFQKERFLTSRVPSLALKISL
;
A
#
# COMPACT_ATOMS: atom_id res chain seq x y z
N MET A 1 32.24 -11.84 0.63
CA MET A 1 32.07 -11.60 -0.81
C MET A 1 30.65 -11.92 -1.31
N LYS A 2 30.05 -13.07 -0.97
CA LYS A 2 28.67 -13.39 -1.41
C LYS A 2 27.60 -12.40 -0.91
N LYS A 3 27.76 -11.87 0.32
CA LYS A 3 26.83 -10.92 0.95
C LYS A 3 26.84 -9.53 0.29
N SER A 4 27.98 -9.06 -0.20
CA SER A 4 28.09 -7.75 -0.86
C SER A 4 27.50 -7.77 -2.28
N VAL A 5 27.67 -8.88 -3.02
CA VAL A 5 27.05 -9.06 -4.34
C VAL A 5 25.52 -9.08 -4.24
N PHE A 6 24.97 -9.71 -3.21
CA PHE A 6 23.53 -9.74 -2.97
C PHE A 6 22.95 -8.35 -2.70
N PHE A 7 23.68 -7.51 -1.95
CA PHE A 7 23.25 -6.15 -1.64
C PHE A 7 23.21 -5.26 -2.90
N VAL A 8 24.22 -5.37 -3.77
CA VAL A 8 24.28 -4.64 -5.05
C VAL A 8 23.14 -5.08 -5.99
N LEU A 9 22.83 -6.38 -6.02
CA LEU A 9 21.73 -6.91 -6.83
C LEU A 9 20.36 -6.36 -6.37
N ILE A 10 20.11 -6.30 -5.06
CA ILE A 10 18.88 -5.71 -4.51
C ILE A 10 18.79 -4.22 -4.85
N MET A 11 19.91 -3.49 -4.76
CA MET A 11 19.97 -2.06 -5.09
C MET A 11 19.68 -1.82 -6.58
N ALA A 12 20.21 -2.65 -7.47
CA ALA A 12 19.93 -2.58 -8.91
C ALA A 12 18.45 -2.84 -9.25
N ILE A 13 17.81 -3.80 -8.55
CA ILE A 13 16.37 -4.08 -8.73
C ILE A 13 15.52 -2.91 -8.20
N ALA A 14 15.90 -2.28 -7.09
CA ALA A 14 15.19 -1.11 -6.56
C ALA A 14 15.25 0.12 -7.48
N VAL A 15 16.39 0.38 -8.10
CA VAL A 15 16.57 1.51 -9.05
C VAL A 15 15.76 1.28 -10.33
N SER A 16 15.74 0.06 -10.86
CA SER A 16 14.99 -0.27 -12.08
C SER A 16 13.46 -0.19 -11.90
N LEU A 17 12.94 -0.47 -10.70
CA LEU A 17 11.53 -0.26 -10.37
C LEU A 17 11.12 1.22 -10.32
N SER A 18 12.07 2.13 -10.11
CA SER A 18 11.82 3.58 -9.94
C SER A 18 11.86 4.36 -11.25
N SER A 19 12.29 3.75 -12.36
CA SER A 19 12.51 4.42 -13.65
C SER A 19 11.26 4.55 -14.54
N GLN A 20 10.05 4.37 -14.01
CA GLN A 20 8.82 4.60 -14.79
C GLN A 20 8.58 6.11 -14.93
N VAL A 21 9.20 6.72 -15.95
CA VAL A 21 8.84 8.04 -16.44
C VAL A 21 7.43 7.96 -17.02
N ILE A 22 6.45 8.44 -16.26
CA ILE A 22 5.07 8.60 -16.71
C ILE A 22 5.09 9.73 -17.73
N LYS A 23 5.07 9.41 -19.03
CA LYS A 23 4.72 10.37 -20.08
C LYS A 23 3.28 10.83 -19.80
N GLU A 24 3.14 12.06 -19.31
CA GLU A 24 1.87 12.75 -19.21
C GLU A 24 1.26 12.88 -20.60
N THR A 25 0.09 12.27 -20.82
CA THR A 25 -1.05 12.74 -21.65
C THR A 25 -2.00 11.58 -21.96
N VAL A 26 -2.55 10.95 -20.94
CA VAL A 26 -3.80 10.18 -21.10
C VAL A 26 -4.80 10.78 -20.13
N PRO A 27 -5.97 11.26 -20.59
CA PRO A 27 -7.03 11.70 -19.69
C PRO A 27 -7.47 10.48 -18.89
N VAL A 28 -6.93 10.32 -17.68
CA VAL A 28 -7.16 9.13 -16.86
C VAL A 28 -8.65 9.07 -16.51
N VAL A 29 -9.34 8.10 -17.10
CA VAL A 29 -10.79 7.96 -16.98
C VAL A 29 -11.10 7.40 -15.58
N LYS A 30 -12.13 7.91 -14.90
CA LYS A 30 -12.66 7.42 -13.61
C LYS A 30 -12.61 5.90 -13.36
N PRO A 31 -13.04 5.02 -14.31
CA PRO A 31 -12.95 3.57 -14.13
C PRO A 31 -11.53 3.09 -13.82
N ASP A 32 -10.51 3.73 -14.38
CA ASP A 32 -9.11 3.33 -14.20
C ASP A 32 -8.64 3.56 -12.76
N TYR A 33 -9.01 4.68 -12.14
CA TYR A 33 -8.65 4.94 -10.74
C TYR A 33 -9.34 4.01 -9.75
N LEU A 34 -10.61 3.68 -10.01
CA LEU A 34 -11.40 2.81 -9.14
C LEU A 34 -10.92 1.35 -9.29
N GLN A 35 -10.63 0.90 -10.50
CA GLN A 35 -10.03 -0.41 -10.76
C GLN A 35 -8.62 -0.51 -10.17
N LYS A 36 -7.79 0.54 -10.31
CA LYS A 36 -6.46 0.61 -9.71
C LYS A 36 -6.52 0.58 -8.19
N SER A 37 -7.45 1.30 -7.58
CA SER A 37 -7.69 1.25 -6.12
C SER A 37 -8.09 -0.16 -5.66
N LYS A 38 -8.98 -0.84 -6.38
CA LYS A 38 -9.39 -2.22 -6.06
C LYS A 38 -8.21 -3.18 -6.12
N ARG A 39 -7.46 -3.19 -7.23
CA ARG A 39 -6.28 -4.05 -7.41
C ARG A 39 -5.22 -3.82 -6.32
N GLN A 40 -4.92 -2.55 -6.01
CA GLN A 40 -3.96 -2.22 -4.96
C GLN A 40 -4.47 -2.62 -3.56
N SER A 41 -5.77 -2.49 -3.31
CA SER A 41 -6.37 -2.96 -2.06
C SER A 41 -6.28 -4.48 -1.95
N THR A 42 -6.54 -5.22 -3.03
CA THR A 42 -6.41 -6.69 -3.05
C THR A 42 -4.98 -7.11 -2.77
N ILE A 43 -3.99 -6.47 -3.39
CA ILE A 43 -2.57 -6.75 -3.13
C ILE A 43 -2.25 -6.46 -1.66
N ALA A 44 -2.69 -5.32 -1.12
CA ALA A 44 -2.45 -4.97 0.28
C ALA A 44 -3.06 -5.99 1.25
N TYR A 45 -4.25 -6.53 0.97
CA TYR A 45 -4.84 -7.61 1.79
C TYR A 45 -4.12 -8.94 1.59
N ALA A 46 -3.75 -9.28 0.35
CA ALA A 46 -3.05 -10.51 0.02
C ALA A 46 -1.65 -10.57 0.63
N THR A 47 -0.97 -9.43 0.83
CA THR A 47 0.31 -9.38 1.55
C THR A 47 0.12 -9.13 3.04
N GLY A 48 -0.89 -8.34 3.41
CA GLY A 48 -1.12 -7.91 4.79
C GLY A 48 -1.61 -9.02 5.72
N ILE A 49 -2.61 -9.81 5.30
CA ILE A 49 -3.16 -10.89 6.12
C ILE A 49 -2.10 -11.96 6.44
N PRO A 50 -1.43 -12.57 5.44
CA PRO A 50 -0.37 -13.54 5.74
C PRO A 50 0.83 -12.88 6.44
N GLY A 51 1.16 -11.62 6.14
CA GLY A 51 2.20 -10.87 6.84
C GLY A 51 1.91 -10.74 8.35
N CYS A 52 0.68 -10.35 8.71
CA CYS A 52 0.24 -10.27 10.11
C CYS A 52 0.29 -11.62 10.82
N LEU A 53 -0.17 -12.70 10.15
CA LEU A 53 -0.16 -14.05 10.72
C LEU A 53 1.27 -14.55 10.97
N LEU A 54 2.16 -14.40 9.99
CA LEU A 54 3.56 -14.82 10.13
C LEU A 54 4.29 -13.99 11.19
N PHE A 55 4.02 -12.69 11.25
CA PHE A 55 4.60 -11.79 12.25
C PHE A 55 4.17 -12.16 13.67
N SER A 56 2.87 -12.39 13.90
CA SER A 56 2.35 -12.72 15.22
C SER A 56 2.75 -14.12 15.68
N VAL A 57 2.64 -15.14 14.81
CA VAL A 57 3.06 -16.51 15.12
C VAL A 57 4.57 -16.58 15.35
N GLY A 58 5.37 -15.94 14.49
CA GLY A 58 6.81 -15.85 14.67
C GLY A 58 7.21 -15.15 15.97
N GLY A 59 6.53 -14.05 16.31
CA GLY A 59 6.73 -13.32 17.56
C GLY A 59 6.42 -14.16 18.79
N ILE A 60 5.28 -14.87 18.81
CA ILE A 60 4.91 -15.77 19.92
C ILE A 60 5.93 -16.91 20.07
N MET A 61 6.37 -17.50 18.96
CA MET A 61 7.38 -18.57 18.98
C MET A 61 8.76 -18.07 19.44
N SER A 62 9.14 -16.85 19.07
CA SER A 62 10.39 -16.23 19.52
C SER A 62 10.33 -15.92 21.03
N MET A 63 9.22 -15.35 21.51
CA MET A 63 9.04 -15.03 22.92
C MET A 63 8.97 -16.27 23.82
N SER A 64 8.31 -17.35 23.37
CA SER A 64 8.23 -18.59 24.16
C SER A 64 9.59 -19.26 24.33
N GLN A 65 10.43 -19.20 23.30
CA GLN A 65 11.80 -19.71 23.35
C GLN A 65 12.74 -18.82 24.17
N PHE A 66 12.49 -17.51 24.21
CA PHE A 66 13.19 -16.59 25.09
C PHE A 66 12.85 -16.86 26.56
N ALA A 67 11.56 -17.05 26.89
CA ALA A 67 11.12 -17.39 28.23
C ALA A 67 11.67 -18.74 28.73
N ALA A 68 11.75 -19.74 27.85
CA ALA A 68 12.36 -21.04 28.17
C ALA A 68 13.86 -20.94 28.53
N GLY A 69 14.59 -19.97 27.96
CA GLY A 69 15.99 -19.71 28.29
C GLY A 69 16.20 -19.14 29.70
N PHE A 70 15.21 -18.45 30.27
CA PHE A 70 15.23 -17.99 31.66
C PHE A 70 14.83 -19.08 32.67
N GLY A 71 14.09 -20.11 32.23
CA GLY A 71 13.60 -21.21 33.08
C GLY A 71 14.52 -22.43 33.18
N GLY A 72 15.77 -22.34 32.72
CA GLY A 72 16.73 -23.46 32.76
C GLY A 72 16.71 -24.37 31.51
N GLY A 73 16.06 -23.95 30.43
CA GLY A 73 16.21 -24.60 29.12
C GLY A 73 17.61 -24.40 28.51
N PRO A 74 17.95 -25.15 27.44
CA PRO A 74 19.25 -25.02 26.79
C PRO A 74 19.54 -23.56 26.39
N PRO A 75 20.78 -23.09 26.55
CA PRO A 75 21.13 -21.68 26.41
C PRO A 75 20.69 -21.11 25.06
N TYR A 76 20.26 -19.86 25.06
CA TYR A 76 19.90 -19.13 23.85
C TYR A 76 21.13 -19.04 22.93
N ASP A 77 21.17 -19.91 21.92
CA ASP A 77 22.23 -19.92 20.91
C ASP A 77 21.93 -18.84 19.87
N ALA A 78 22.46 -17.64 20.10
CA ALA A 78 22.32 -16.49 19.20
C ALA A 78 22.95 -16.70 17.81
N SER A 79 23.73 -17.78 17.62
CA SER A 79 24.38 -18.07 16.33
C SER A 79 23.46 -18.73 15.30
N LYS A 80 22.28 -19.22 15.72
CA LYS A 80 21.31 -19.91 14.85
C LYS A 80 20.04 -19.10 14.69
N VAL A 81 19.70 -18.77 13.44
CA VAL A 81 18.40 -18.17 13.11
C VAL A 81 17.32 -19.21 13.40
N ARG A 82 16.50 -18.94 14.42
CA ARG A 82 15.38 -19.80 14.81
C ARG A 82 14.19 -19.56 13.89
N THR A 83 13.37 -20.60 13.72
CA THR A 83 12.18 -20.55 12.85
C THR A 83 11.22 -19.42 13.25
N GLY A 84 11.07 -19.15 14.55
CA GLY A 84 10.25 -18.03 15.06
C GLY A 84 10.75 -16.66 14.60
N ASP A 85 12.06 -16.41 14.71
CA ASP A 85 12.66 -15.14 14.27
C ASP A 85 12.57 -14.98 12.75
N ALA A 86 12.79 -16.06 11.99
CA ALA A 86 12.65 -16.06 10.54
C ALA A 86 11.20 -15.75 10.10
N LEU A 87 10.21 -16.37 10.75
CA LEU A 87 8.79 -16.12 10.51
C LEU A 87 8.40 -14.68 10.86
N MET A 88 8.90 -14.16 11.98
CA MET A 88 8.65 -12.79 12.41
C MET A 88 9.22 -11.77 11.41
N ILE A 89 10.47 -11.96 11.00
CA ILE A 89 11.13 -11.08 10.03
C ILE A 89 10.44 -11.16 8.66
N ALA A 90 10.09 -12.36 8.19
CA ALA A 90 9.38 -12.55 6.93
C ALA A 90 7.98 -11.90 6.96
N GLY A 91 7.24 -12.07 8.05
CA GLY A 91 5.95 -11.43 8.27
C GLY A 91 6.06 -9.90 8.29
N GLY A 92 7.07 -9.37 8.99
CA GLY A 92 7.37 -7.94 9.02
C GLY A 92 7.69 -7.37 7.63
N GLY A 93 8.49 -8.10 6.84
CA GLY A 93 8.80 -7.74 5.45
C GLY A 93 7.57 -7.66 4.57
N LEU A 94 6.65 -8.63 4.68
CA LEU A 94 5.38 -8.62 3.91
C LEU A 94 4.48 -7.44 4.28
N LEU A 95 4.45 -7.06 5.56
CA LEU A 95 3.70 -5.88 6.02
C LEU A 95 4.28 -4.58 5.46
N LEU A 96 5.61 -4.44 5.46
CA LEU A 96 6.30 -3.29 4.88
C LEU A 96 6.03 -3.15 3.38
N ILE A 97 5.99 -4.26 2.64
CA ILE A 97 5.65 -4.27 1.22
C ILE A 97 4.18 -3.89 0.99
N GLY A 98 3.25 -4.37 1.84
CA GLY A 98 1.82 -4.10 1.69
C GLY A 98 1.41 -2.64 1.99
N PHE A 99 2.14 -1.97 2.89
CA PHE A 99 1.84 -0.61 3.33
C PHE A 99 1.73 0.44 2.21
N PRO A 100 2.70 0.58 1.27
CA PRO A 100 2.58 1.54 0.17
C PRO A 100 1.38 1.26 -0.73
N PHE A 101 1.01 -0.01 -0.96
CA PHE A 101 -0.18 -0.37 -1.73
C PHE A 101 -1.47 0.09 -1.04
N GLN A 102 -1.54 -0.01 0.29
CA GLN A 102 -2.70 0.46 1.05
C GLN A 102 -2.85 1.98 1.00
N LEU A 103 -1.74 2.73 1.11
CA LEU A 103 -1.76 4.19 0.94
C LEU A 103 -2.15 4.59 -0.49
N ALA A 104 -1.60 3.91 -1.50
CA ALA A 104 -1.92 4.16 -2.89
C ALA A 104 -3.40 3.87 -3.20
N ALA A 105 -3.94 2.77 -2.66
CA ALA A 105 -5.36 2.43 -2.78
C ALA A 105 -6.25 3.53 -2.17
N ARG A 106 -5.92 4.03 -0.97
CA ARG A 106 -6.66 5.13 -0.33
C ARG A 106 -6.60 6.42 -1.15
N LYS A 107 -5.42 6.79 -1.67
CA LYS A 107 -5.25 7.97 -2.53
C LYS A 107 -6.05 7.84 -3.83
N ASN A 108 -6.03 6.68 -4.47
CA ASN A 108 -6.77 6.43 -5.71
C ASN A 108 -8.28 6.39 -5.48
N LYS A 109 -8.75 5.82 -4.36
CA LYS A 109 -10.16 5.90 -3.94
C LYS A 109 -10.61 7.35 -3.74
N LYS A 110 -9.81 8.17 -3.05
CA LYS A 110 -10.10 9.61 -2.86
C LYS A 110 -10.17 10.34 -4.21
N ARG A 111 -9.22 10.08 -5.13
CA ARG A 111 -9.23 10.67 -6.49
C ARG A 111 -10.46 10.27 -7.31
N ALA A 112 -10.86 9.00 -7.24
CA ALA A 112 -12.08 8.53 -7.90
C ALA A 112 -13.34 9.22 -7.33
N MET A 113 -13.39 9.46 -6.01
CA MET A 113 -14.46 10.19 -5.34
C MET A 113 -14.45 11.69 -5.70
N THR A 114 -13.30 12.36 -5.74
CA THR A 114 -13.23 13.79 -6.10
C THR A 114 -13.60 14.03 -7.56
N MET A 115 -13.30 13.09 -8.47
CA MET A 115 -13.83 13.14 -9.84
C MET A 115 -15.36 12.93 -9.90
N SER A 116 -16.01 12.48 -8.81
CA SER A 116 -17.46 12.45 -8.67
C SER A 116 -18.09 13.80 -8.40
N ILE A 117 -17.31 14.73 -7.87
CA ILE A 117 -17.70 16.12 -7.75
C ILE A 117 -17.39 16.74 -9.11
N LYS A 118 -18.35 16.69 -10.03
CA LYS A 118 -18.22 17.44 -11.28
C LYS A 118 -18.35 18.91 -10.92
N THR A 119 -17.36 19.71 -11.28
CA THR A 119 -17.52 21.17 -11.23
C THR A 119 -18.25 21.54 -12.52
N GLU A 120 -19.54 21.73 -12.44
CA GLU A 120 -20.32 22.15 -13.60
C GLU A 120 -20.23 23.67 -13.71
N ALA A 121 -19.96 24.13 -14.93
CA ALA A 121 -19.96 25.54 -15.26
C ALA A 121 -21.42 25.95 -15.41
N ILE A 122 -21.94 26.65 -14.41
CA ILE A 122 -23.29 27.21 -14.48
C ILE A 122 -23.18 28.70 -14.83
N GLN A 123 -24.04 29.15 -15.73
CA GLN A 123 -24.19 30.57 -15.98
C GLN A 123 -24.97 31.18 -14.82
N GLN A 124 -24.30 32.02 -14.03
CA GLN A 124 -24.94 32.79 -12.97
C GLN A 124 -25.14 34.22 -13.48
N PHE A 125 -26.36 34.73 -13.32
CA PHE A 125 -26.67 36.12 -13.60
C PHE A 125 -26.23 36.97 -12.41
N GLN A 126 -25.21 37.81 -12.59
CA GLN A 126 -24.73 38.74 -11.56
C GLN A 126 -24.52 40.11 -12.18
N LYS A 127 -25.12 41.15 -11.57
CA LYS A 127 -24.96 42.56 -11.96
C LYS A 127 -25.07 42.78 -13.47
N GLU A 128 -26.20 42.37 -14.04
CA GLU A 128 -26.57 42.57 -15.46
C GLU A 128 -25.74 41.78 -16.49
N ARG A 129 -24.85 40.87 -16.05
CA ARG A 129 -24.04 40.04 -16.95
C ARG A 129 -24.13 38.56 -16.58
N PHE A 130 -24.09 37.72 -17.61
CA PHE A 130 -23.92 36.27 -17.42
C PHE A 130 -22.45 35.98 -17.15
N LEU A 131 -22.14 35.54 -15.93
CA LEU A 131 -20.81 35.09 -15.55
C LEU A 131 -20.82 33.55 -15.48
N THR A 132 -19.82 32.94 -16.10
CA THR A 132 -19.63 31.49 -16.01
C THR A 132 -18.92 31.19 -14.69
N SER A 133 -19.65 30.68 -13.70
CA SER A 133 -19.13 30.32 -12.39
C SER A 133 -19.03 28.80 -12.27
N ARG A 134 -17.95 28.30 -11.66
CA ARG A 134 -17.75 26.86 -11.43
C ARG A 134 -18.22 26.51 -10.03
N VAL A 135 -19.30 25.75 -9.94
CA VAL A 135 -19.84 25.29 -8.65
C VAL A 135 -19.63 23.77 -8.54
N PRO A 136 -19.13 23.27 -7.40
CA PRO A 136 -19.02 21.82 -7.19
C PRO A 136 -20.42 21.20 -7.13
N SER A 137 -20.75 20.33 -8.09
CA SER A 137 -22.00 19.57 -8.10
C SER A 137 -21.76 18.10 -7.76
N LEU A 138 -22.66 17.54 -6.95
CA LEU A 138 -22.69 16.13 -6.60
C LEU A 138 -23.67 15.41 -7.52
N ALA A 139 -23.15 14.74 -8.55
CA ALA A 139 -23.97 13.92 -9.43
C ALA A 139 -24.16 12.51 -8.84
N LEU A 140 -25.34 12.26 -8.25
CA LEU A 140 -25.77 10.92 -7.83
C LEU A 140 -26.57 10.28 -8.97
N LYS A 141 -26.00 9.27 -9.63
CA LYS A 141 -26.72 8.45 -10.61
C LYS A 141 -27.44 7.33 -9.86
N ILE A 142 -28.76 7.45 -9.71
CA ILE A 142 -29.63 6.35 -9.25
C ILE A 142 -30.00 5.54 -10.50
N SER A 143 -29.59 4.28 -10.55
CA SER A 143 -30.12 3.31 -11.50
C SER A 143 -31.43 2.75 -10.93
N LEU A 144 -32.56 3.03 -11.58
CA LEU A 144 -33.81 2.28 -11.38
C LEU A 144 -33.64 0.85 -11.92
#